data_AF-Q2B4F3-F1
#
_entry.id   AF-Q2B4F3-F1
#
_cell.length_a   1.000
_cell.length_b   1.000
_cell.length_c   1.000
_cell.angle_alpha   90.00
_cell.angle_beta   90.00
_cell.angle_gamma   90.00
#
_symmetry.space_group_name_H-M   'P 1'
#
loop_
_entity.id
_entity.type
_entity.pdbx_description
1 polymer ?
#
loop_
_entity_poly.entity_id
_entity_poly.type
_entity_poly.pdbx_seq_one_letter_code
_entity_poly.pdbx_strand_id
1 'polypeptide(L)'
;MVHKLTAAVLLAALLAGCSEGGSGDGTKEEAGAVEETASPGNVNGQQPEGGKEGQVEEHEKNDEPIEQSAEEMAKSIVKALENENYGAISEYVSKEKGLLISPYEFIESDAVVLSNEEMENLSSIEKEYLWGYHDGSGKPIRSVPQAYFDRYKGFTEPDQIILGDVQQRGNTKNNIKEVFPDSKTVEFYQNGTDKYGGMDWRSLYLVFQQDAEGKLKLSALVTGEWTI
;
A
#
# COMPACT_ATOMS: atom_id res chain seq x y z
N MET A 1 46.32 6.65 27.84
CA MET A 1 46.73 7.75 26.97
C MET A 1 45.46 8.44 26.49
N VAL A 2 45.24 9.66 26.94
CA VAL A 2 43.98 10.41 26.83
C VAL A 2 44.02 11.22 25.54
N HIS A 3 43.01 11.11 24.68
CA HIS A 3 42.65 12.22 23.77
C HIS A 3 41.13 12.28 23.64
N LYS A 4 40.54 13.15 24.47
CA LYS A 4 39.24 13.75 24.23
C LYS A 4 39.43 14.82 23.15
N LEU A 5 38.63 14.79 22.10
CA LEU A 5 38.53 15.89 21.14
C LEU A 5 37.09 16.38 21.15
N THR A 6 36.88 17.42 21.95
CA THR A 6 35.73 18.30 21.94
C THR A 6 35.99 19.35 20.86
N ALA A 7 35.05 19.56 19.94
CA ALA A 7 34.99 20.79 19.15
C ALA A 7 33.54 21.21 19.01
N ALA A 8 33.28 22.41 19.52
CA ALA A 8 31.99 23.05 19.65
C ALA A 8 31.81 24.09 18.52
N VAL A 9 30.55 24.19 18.06
CA VAL A 9 29.82 25.41 17.66
C VAL A 9 30.42 26.28 16.55
N LEU A 10 29.64 26.50 15.49
CA LEU A 10 29.37 27.85 14.99
C LEU A 10 28.02 27.93 14.25
N LEU A 11 27.09 28.58 14.94
CA LEU A 11 25.80 29.06 14.47
C LEU A 11 26.04 30.38 13.71
N ALA A 12 25.51 30.50 12.49
CA ALA A 12 25.38 31.77 11.79
C ALA A 12 24.00 31.83 11.13
N ALA A 13 23.08 32.54 11.78
CA ALA A 13 21.82 32.97 11.20
C ALA A 13 22.07 34.28 10.42
N LEU A 14 21.60 34.35 9.18
CA LEU A 14 21.45 35.59 8.43
C LEU A 14 19.98 35.75 8.06
N LEU A 15 19.34 36.69 8.76
CA LEU A 15 18.08 37.33 8.38
C LEU A 15 18.41 38.54 7.49
N ALA A 16 17.66 38.71 6.39
CA ALA A 16 17.06 39.98 5.96
C ALA A 16 16.62 39.91 4.48
N GLY A 17 15.41 40.39 4.20
CA GLY A 17 15.04 40.79 2.84
C GLY A 17 13.54 40.75 2.54
N CYS A 18 12.72 41.55 3.23
CA CYS A 18 11.37 41.86 2.77
C CYS A 18 11.45 42.76 1.52
N SER A 19 10.62 42.48 0.51
CA SER A 19 10.28 43.43 -0.55
C SER A 19 8.77 43.43 -0.71
N GLU A 20 8.14 44.52 -0.25
CA GLU A 20 6.78 44.93 -0.57
C GLU A 20 6.72 45.55 -1.98
N GLY A 21 5.59 45.37 -2.67
CA GLY A 21 5.23 46.26 -3.76
C GLY A 21 4.17 45.70 -4.72
N GLY A 22 2.95 46.21 -4.62
CA GLY A 22 2.17 46.56 -5.80
C GLY A 22 0.86 45.81 -6.03
N SER A 23 -0.23 46.43 -5.59
CA SER A 23 -1.63 46.16 -5.94
C SER A 23 -1.93 46.14 -7.44
N GLY A 24 -2.94 45.35 -7.81
CA GLY A 24 -3.64 45.42 -9.09
C GLY A 24 -4.89 44.56 -9.08
N ASP A 25 -5.99 45.14 -8.57
CA ASP A 25 -7.38 44.68 -8.72
C ASP A 25 -7.86 44.85 -10.18
N GLY A 26 -8.82 44.04 -10.63
CA GLY A 26 -9.42 44.22 -11.96
C GLY A 26 -10.10 42.99 -12.60
N THR A 27 -11.15 42.49 -11.96
CA THR A 27 -12.50 42.18 -12.51
C THR A 27 -12.74 41.52 -13.91
N LYS A 28 -13.77 40.66 -13.91
CA LYS A 28 -14.72 40.20 -14.97
C LYS A 28 -14.36 38.90 -15.70
N GLU A 29 -15.12 37.80 -15.56
CA GLU A 29 -16.56 37.52 -15.80
C GLU A 29 -16.86 37.14 -17.26
N GLU A 30 -17.75 36.13 -17.37
CA GLU A 30 -18.40 35.50 -18.54
C GLU A 30 -17.68 34.29 -19.17
N ALA A 31 -18.18 33.06 -18.97
CA ALA A 31 -19.47 32.49 -19.40
C ALA A 31 -19.54 32.26 -20.92
N GLY A 32 -19.12 31.07 -21.33
CA GLY A 32 -19.31 30.54 -22.69
C GLY A 32 -20.39 29.47 -22.68
N ALA A 33 -21.49 29.77 -23.37
CA ALA A 33 -22.66 28.95 -23.53
C ALA A 33 -22.37 27.64 -24.31
N VAL A 34 -23.04 26.58 -23.86
CA VAL A 34 -23.27 25.33 -24.58
C VAL A 34 -24.31 25.54 -25.67
N GLU A 35 -24.04 25.06 -26.88
CA GLU A 35 -25.08 24.85 -27.89
C GLU A 35 -25.03 23.41 -28.41
N GLU A 36 -26.18 22.77 -28.25
CA GLU A 36 -26.59 21.45 -28.64
C GLU A 36 -26.93 21.44 -30.14
N THR A 37 -26.42 20.47 -30.91
CA THR A 37 -27.10 20.04 -32.13
C THR A 37 -27.11 18.51 -32.20
N ALA A 38 -28.33 17.98 -32.22
CA ALA A 38 -28.63 16.58 -32.37
C ALA A 38 -28.90 16.21 -33.85
N SER A 39 -28.84 14.90 -34.09
CA SER A 39 -29.68 14.12 -35.00
C SER A 39 -29.13 13.75 -36.40
N PRO A 40 -29.66 12.70 -37.08
CA PRO A 40 -29.17 11.33 -36.95
C PRO A 40 -28.96 10.62 -38.32
N GLY A 41 -28.22 9.50 -38.32
CA GLY A 41 -27.98 8.68 -39.52
C GLY A 41 -28.31 7.20 -39.28
N ASN A 42 -29.52 6.82 -39.67
CA ASN A 42 -30.11 5.48 -39.68
C ASN A 42 -29.44 4.56 -40.71
N VAL A 43 -29.05 3.33 -40.34
CA VAL A 43 -28.98 2.20 -41.29
C VAL A 43 -29.51 0.93 -40.62
N ASN A 44 -30.67 0.54 -41.14
CA ASN A 44 -31.40 -0.70 -40.97
C ASN A 44 -30.63 -1.90 -41.53
N GLY A 45 -30.80 -3.10 -40.94
CA GLY A 45 -30.62 -4.34 -41.70
C GLY A 45 -30.07 -5.55 -40.96
N GLN A 46 -31.01 -6.38 -40.47
CA GLN A 46 -31.01 -7.85 -40.58
C GLN A 46 -29.94 -8.71 -39.90
N GLN A 47 -30.41 -9.40 -38.85
CA GLN A 47 -30.12 -10.80 -38.56
C GLN A 47 -30.37 -11.69 -39.80
N PRO A 48 -29.51 -12.69 -40.01
CA PRO A 48 -30.02 -14.05 -40.05
C PRO A 48 -29.24 -14.98 -39.12
N GLU A 49 -29.98 -15.92 -38.54
CA GLU A 49 -29.42 -17.13 -37.94
C GLU A 49 -28.73 -17.98 -39.01
N GLY A 50 -27.66 -18.66 -38.62
CA GLY A 50 -26.97 -19.62 -39.47
C GLY A 50 -25.74 -20.17 -38.79
N GLY A 51 -25.93 -21.27 -38.04
CA GLY A 51 -24.83 -22.04 -37.48
C GLY A 51 -23.84 -22.47 -38.56
N LYS A 52 -22.56 -22.27 -38.27
CA LYS A 52 -21.45 -22.99 -38.91
C LYS A 52 -20.48 -23.41 -37.82
N GLU A 53 -20.35 -24.72 -37.71
CA GLU A 53 -19.24 -25.42 -37.07
C GLU A 53 -17.91 -24.82 -37.56
N GLY A 54 -17.04 -24.48 -36.62
CA GLY A 54 -15.72 -23.92 -36.88
C GLY A 54 -14.81 -24.20 -35.71
N GLN A 55 -14.00 -25.26 -35.88
CA GLN A 55 -12.71 -25.54 -35.24
C GLN A 55 -12.56 -25.21 -33.75
N VAL A 56 -12.65 -26.27 -32.94
CA VAL A 56 -11.90 -26.39 -31.70
C VAL A 56 -10.41 -26.30 -32.04
N GLU A 57 -9.82 -25.12 -31.87
CA GLU A 57 -8.38 -25.02 -31.68
C GLU A 57 -8.10 -25.49 -30.25
N GLU A 58 -7.66 -26.74 -30.18
CA GLU A 58 -7.02 -27.35 -29.02
C GLU A 58 -5.76 -26.54 -28.71
N HIS A 59 -5.91 -25.52 -27.86
CA HIS A 59 -4.77 -24.88 -27.21
C HIS A 59 -4.12 -25.94 -26.33
N GLU A 60 -2.96 -26.44 -26.78
CA GLU A 60 -2.06 -27.27 -25.98
C GLU A 60 -1.85 -26.57 -24.63
N LYS A 61 -2.48 -27.14 -23.60
CA LYS A 61 -2.30 -26.74 -22.22
C LYS A 61 -0.90 -27.20 -21.82
N ASN A 62 0.08 -26.33 -22.06
CA ASN A 62 1.37 -26.41 -21.40
C ASN A 62 1.09 -26.37 -19.89
N ASP A 63 1.18 -27.52 -19.23
CA ASP A 63 1.07 -27.69 -17.77
C ASP A 63 2.34 -27.17 -17.06
N GLU A 64 2.84 -26.00 -17.50
CA GLU A 64 3.76 -25.20 -16.70
C GLU A 64 2.94 -24.58 -15.55
N PRO A 65 3.39 -24.65 -14.30
CA PRO A 65 2.72 -23.98 -13.19
C PRO A 65 2.57 -22.49 -13.54
N ILE A 66 1.33 -22.00 -13.59
CA ILE A 66 1.07 -20.57 -13.74
C ILE A 66 1.54 -19.91 -12.43
N GLU A 67 2.75 -19.35 -12.45
CA GLU A 67 3.27 -18.54 -11.35
C GLU A 67 2.31 -17.39 -11.07
N GLN A 68 1.77 -17.34 -9.85
CA GLN A 68 0.79 -16.35 -9.45
C GLN A 68 1.43 -14.95 -9.43
N SER A 69 0.74 -13.94 -9.97
CA SER A 69 1.22 -12.56 -9.93
C SER A 69 1.18 -12.00 -8.50
N ALA A 70 2.01 -10.98 -8.21
CA ALA A 70 2.01 -10.33 -6.90
C ALA A 70 0.63 -9.75 -6.53
N GLU A 71 -0.13 -9.24 -7.51
CA GLU A 71 -1.48 -8.73 -7.30
C GLU A 71 -2.46 -9.83 -6.87
N GLU A 72 -2.45 -10.99 -7.55
CA GLU A 72 -3.30 -12.12 -7.22
C GLU A 72 -2.96 -12.72 -5.86
N MET A 73 -1.66 -12.84 -5.55
CA MET A 73 -1.18 -13.25 -4.22
C MET A 73 -1.69 -12.25 -3.17
N ALA A 74 -1.56 -10.96 -3.42
CA ALA A 74 -1.97 -9.92 -2.48
C ALA A 74 -3.48 -9.93 -2.22
N LYS A 75 -4.32 -10.11 -3.25
CA LYS A 75 -5.77 -10.29 -3.09
C LYS A 75 -6.10 -11.51 -2.24
N SER A 76 -5.36 -12.61 -2.43
CA SER A 76 -5.53 -13.84 -1.64
C SER A 76 -5.17 -13.61 -0.16
N ILE A 77 -4.06 -12.90 0.11
CA ILE A 77 -3.61 -12.55 1.46
C ILE A 77 -4.59 -11.58 2.13
N VAL A 78 -5.08 -10.55 1.43
CA VAL A 78 -6.09 -9.62 1.96
C VAL A 78 -7.38 -10.34 2.34
N LYS A 79 -7.84 -11.28 1.50
CA LYS A 79 -8.98 -12.14 1.86
C LYS A 79 -8.68 -13.03 3.07
N ALA A 80 -7.45 -13.55 3.21
CA ALA A 80 -7.07 -14.34 4.37
C ALA A 80 -7.01 -13.47 5.64
N LEU A 81 -6.53 -12.23 5.56
CA LEU A 81 -6.54 -11.24 6.65
C LEU A 81 -7.97 -10.96 7.13
N GLU A 82 -8.90 -10.74 6.19
CA GLU A 82 -10.33 -10.52 6.51
C GLU A 82 -10.95 -11.70 7.29
N ASN A 83 -10.56 -12.92 6.92
CA ASN A 83 -11.08 -14.15 7.53
C ASN A 83 -10.23 -14.65 8.71
N GLU A 84 -9.23 -13.88 9.16
CA GLU A 84 -8.27 -14.28 10.21
C GLU A 84 -7.58 -15.64 9.94
N ASN A 85 -7.41 -15.99 8.66
CA ASN A 85 -6.78 -17.25 8.26
C ASN A 85 -5.26 -17.08 8.14
N TYR A 86 -4.60 -16.93 9.29
CA TYR A 86 -3.15 -16.66 9.35
C TYR A 86 -2.30 -17.85 8.86
N GLY A 87 -2.81 -19.08 8.98
CA GLY A 87 -2.20 -20.27 8.36
C GLY A 87 -2.10 -20.16 6.84
N ALA A 88 -3.15 -19.65 6.17
CA ALA A 88 -3.07 -19.40 4.72
C ALA A 88 -2.06 -18.29 4.38
N ILE A 89 -1.89 -17.29 5.26
CA ILE A 89 -0.91 -16.22 5.04
C ILE A 89 0.52 -16.76 5.20
N SER A 90 0.76 -17.66 6.16
CA SER A 90 2.09 -18.21 6.43
C SER A 90 2.66 -18.96 5.22
N GLU A 91 1.82 -19.53 4.33
CA GLU A 91 2.26 -20.18 3.09
C GLU A 91 3.03 -19.22 2.14
N TYR A 92 2.73 -17.92 2.21
CA TYR A 92 3.40 -16.87 1.44
C TYR A 92 4.65 -16.31 2.12
N VAL A 93 4.86 -16.60 3.41
CA VAL A 93 5.95 -16.03 4.22
C VAL A 93 7.19 -16.91 4.15
N SER A 94 8.37 -16.29 4.05
CA SER A 94 9.64 -17.05 4.09
C SER A 94 9.86 -17.69 5.47
N LYS A 95 10.21 -18.98 5.50
CA LYS A 95 10.60 -19.69 6.72
C LYS A 95 11.87 -19.14 7.36
N GLU A 96 12.78 -18.59 6.56
CA GLU A 96 14.05 -18.05 7.02
C GLU A 96 13.94 -16.59 7.47
N LYS A 97 13.19 -15.76 6.70
CA LYS A 97 13.16 -14.31 6.91
C LYS A 97 11.95 -13.82 7.72
N GLY A 98 10.86 -14.60 7.79
CA GLY A 98 9.62 -14.15 8.42
C GLY A 98 8.92 -13.02 7.67
N LEU A 99 8.00 -12.35 8.35
CA LEU A 99 7.17 -11.25 7.87
C LEU A 99 7.41 -10.01 8.73
N LEU A 100 7.94 -8.94 8.11
CA LEU A 100 8.09 -7.64 8.77
C LEU A 100 6.73 -6.93 8.88
N ILE A 101 6.48 -6.32 10.03
CA ILE A 101 5.25 -5.60 10.33
C ILE A 101 5.59 -4.15 10.64
N SER A 102 5.05 -3.22 9.85
CA SER A 102 5.20 -1.78 10.09
C SER A 102 3.85 -1.08 10.23
N PRO A 103 3.62 -0.31 11.31
CA PRO A 103 2.39 0.46 11.48
C PRO A 103 2.30 1.65 10.51
N TYR A 104 3.42 2.10 9.94
CA TYR A 104 3.48 3.25 9.04
C TYR A 104 4.39 2.99 7.84
N GLU A 105 4.24 3.82 6.82
CA GLU A 105 5.02 3.79 5.57
C GLU A 105 6.53 3.99 5.76
N PHE A 106 6.92 4.59 6.88
CA PHE A 106 8.29 4.60 7.35
C PHE A 106 8.54 3.35 8.21
N ILE A 107 9.21 2.37 7.62
CA ILE A 107 9.66 1.15 8.29
C ILE A 107 10.84 1.51 9.20
N GLU A 108 10.61 1.30 10.49
CA GLU A 108 11.63 1.47 11.52
C GLU A 108 12.64 0.32 11.52
N SER A 109 13.88 0.63 11.93
CA SER A 109 14.96 -0.37 12.00
C SER A 109 14.72 -1.48 13.02
N ASP A 110 13.85 -1.24 14.00
CA ASP A 110 13.44 -2.18 15.05
C ASP A 110 12.02 -2.73 14.84
N ALA A 111 11.49 -2.62 13.62
CA ALA A 111 10.20 -3.19 13.24
C ALA A 111 10.10 -4.68 13.60
N VAL A 112 8.92 -5.09 14.04
CA VAL A 112 8.66 -6.49 14.44
C VAL A 112 8.72 -7.39 13.21
N VAL A 113 9.41 -8.52 13.33
CA VAL A 113 9.39 -9.59 12.34
C VAL A 113 8.76 -10.83 12.98
N LEU A 114 7.64 -11.28 12.43
CA LEU A 114 6.99 -12.53 12.83
C LEU A 114 7.55 -13.67 12.00
N SER A 115 8.01 -14.74 12.66
CA SER A 115 8.43 -15.96 11.97
C SER A 115 7.25 -16.62 11.23
N ASN A 116 7.57 -17.53 10.31
CA ASN A 116 6.56 -18.32 9.60
C ASN A 116 5.67 -19.12 10.57
N GLU A 117 6.25 -19.71 11.62
CA GLU A 117 5.53 -20.45 12.66
C GLU A 117 4.65 -19.54 13.53
N GLU A 118 5.14 -18.35 13.88
CA GLU A 118 4.33 -17.33 14.58
C GLU A 118 3.15 -16.87 13.71
N MET A 119 3.35 -16.73 12.39
CA MET A 119 2.25 -16.42 11.47
C MET A 119 1.22 -17.55 11.39
N GLU A 120 1.66 -18.80 11.31
CA GLU A 120 0.75 -19.96 11.29
C GLU A 120 -0.10 -20.05 12.58
N ASN A 121 0.49 -19.70 13.73
CA ASN A 121 -0.14 -19.81 15.05
C ASN A 121 -0.55 -18.46 15.66
N LEU A 122 -0.72 -17.42 14.83
CA LEU A 122 -0.82 -16.03 15.28
C LEU A 122 -1.91 -15.80 16.33
N SER A 123 -3.07 -16.44 16.19
CA SER A 123 -4.20 -16.33 17.14
C SER A 123 -3.92 -16.92 18.52
N SER A 124 -2.88 -17.75 18.67
CA SER A 124 -2.52 -18.37 19.95
C SER A 124 -1.41 -17.59 20.67
N ILE A 125 -0.87 -16.54 20.07
CA ILE A 125 0.22 -15.76 20.66
C ILE A 125 -0.34 -14.76 21.67
N GLU A 126 -0.11 -15.02 22.96
CA GLU A 126 -0.53 -14.14 24.06
C GLU A 126 0.53 -13.10 24.44
N LYS A 127 1.73 -13.17 23.84
CA LYS A 127 2.80 -12.20 24.08
C LYS A 127 2.48 -10.87 23.41
N GLU A 128 2.62 -9.78 24.15
CA GLU A 128 2.54 -8.44 23.58
C GLU A 128 3.83 -8.06 22.83
N TYR A 129 3.66 -7.37 21.71
CA TYR A 129 4.73 -6.75 20.93
C TYR A 129 4.60 -5.24 21.03
N LEU A 130 5.74 -4.54 20.99
CA LEU A 130 5.76 -3.12 20.66
C LEU A 130 5.87 -3.02 19.15
N TRP A 131 4.81 -2.55 18.51
CA TRP A 131 4.73 -2.45 17.06
C TRP A 131 5.26 -1.12 16.52
N GLY A 132 5.39 -0.12 17.39
CA GLY A 132 5.82 1.23 17.06
C GLY A 132 5.22 2.25 18.03
N TYR A 133 5.15 3.51 17.59
CA TYR A 133 4.62 4.61 18.38
C TYR A 133 3.66 5.44 17.55
N HIS A 134 2.55 5.89 18.12
CA HIS A 134 1.64 6.79 17.43
C HIS A 134 2.31 8.12 17.10
N ASP A 135 2.22 8.53 15.84
CA ASP A 135 2.64 9.87 15.42
C ASP A 135 1.81 10.94 16.16
N GLY A 136 2.41 12.10 16.39
CA GLY A 136 1.87 13.19 17.22
C GLY A 136 1.91 12.93 18.74
N SER A 137 1.33 11.82 19.23
CA SER A 137 1.25 11.56 20.68
C SER A 137 2.48 10.88 21.28
N GLY A 138 3.26 10.15 20.47
CA GLY A 138 4.40 9.34 20.90
C GLY A 138 4.03 8.15 21.80
N LYS A 139 2.74 7.81 21.92
CA LYS A 139 2.30 6.68 22.74
C LYS A 139 2.66 5.35 22.08
N PRO A 140 3.09 4.34 22.85
CA PRO A 140 3.45 3.05 22.28
C PRO A 140 2.22 2.32 21.72
N ILE A 141 2.38 1.70 20.56
CA ILE A 141 1.42 0.77 19.96
C ILE A 141 1.80 -0.62 20.47
N ARG A 142 1.14 -1.09 21.53
CA ARG A 142 1.39 -2.40 22.14
C ARG A 142 0.14 -3.24 22.16
N SER A 143 0.26 -4.47 21.69
CA SER A 143 -0.81 -5.47 21.73
C SER A 143 -0.26 -6.84 21.41
N VAL A 144 -1.05 -7.88 21.67
CA VAL A 144 -0.85 -9.20 21.06
C VAL A 144 -1.08 -9.14 19.53
N PRO A 145 -0.52 -10.09 18.75
CA PRO A 145 -0.66 -10.10 17.29
C PRO A 145 -2.11 -10.11 16.80
N GLN A 146 -2.99 -10.93 17.38
CA GLN A 146 -4.38 -11.03 16.93
C GLN A 146 -5.09 -9.66 16.98
N ALA A 147 -4.97 -8.95 18.11
CA ALA A 147 -5.56 -7.62 18.27
C ALA A 147 -4.92 -6.57 17.35
N TYR A 148 -3.64 -6.73 16.99
CA TYR A 148 -2.99 -5.83 16.05
C TYR A 148 -3.47 -6.03 14.61
N PHE A 149 -3.63 -7.29 14.20
CA PHE A 149 -3.96 -7.67 12.83
C PHE A 149 -5.38 -7.28 12.43
N ASP A 150 -6.26 -6.95 13.39
CA ASP A 150 -7.56 -6.32 13.13
C ASP A 150 -7.46 -5.05 12.27
N ARG A 151 -6.33 -4.33 12.33
CA ARG A 151 -6.12 -3.16 11.48
C ARG A 151 -6.05 -3.48 9.98
N TYR A 152 -5.73 -4.72 9.62
CA TYR A 152 -5.63 -5.15 8.22
C TYR A 152 -6.95 -5.61 7.62
N LYS A 153 -8.04 -5.54 8.39
CA LYS A 153 -9.39 -5.83 7.90
C LYS A 153 -9.97 -4.66 7.09
N GLY A 154 -10.94 -4.99 6.25
CA GLY A 154 -11.70 -4.05 5.43
C GLY A 154 -11.07 -3.74 4.08
N PHE A 155 -9.95 -4.37 3.70
CA PHE A 155 -9.27 -4.10 2.41
C PHE A 155 -9.71 -5.02 1.25
N THR A 156 -10.74 -5.85 1.44
CA THR A 156 -11.27 -6.73 0.38
C THR A 156 -11.97 -5.98 -0.75
N GLU A 157 -12.47 -4.77 -0.46
CA GLU A 157 -13.09 -3.85 -1.42
C GLU A 157 -12.39 -2.48 -1.35
N PRO A 158 -11.15 -2.36 -1.85
CA PRO A 158 -10.44 -1.08 -1.87
C PRO A 158 -10.99 -0.19 -2.99
N ASP A 159 -10.83 1.13 -2.86
CA ASP A 159 -11.13 2.07 -3.95
C ASP A 159 -10.14 1.91 -5.11
N GLN A 160 -8.87 1.60 -4.79
CA GLN A 160 -7.81 1.41 -5.79
C GLN A 160 -6.84 0.30 -5.36
N ILE A 161 -6.35 -0.45 -6.36
CA ILE A 161 -5.20 -1.34 -6.21
C ILE A 161 -4.07 -0.77 -7.06
N ILE A 162 -2.94 -0.44 -6.43
CA ILE A 162 -1.80 0.22 -7.08
C ILE A 162 -0.60 -0.73 -7.03
N LEU A 163 0.06 -0.90 -8.18
CA LEU A 163 1.23 -1.77 -8.32
C LEU A 163 2.51 -0.95 -8.51
N GLY A 164 3.58 -1.37 -7.85
CA GLY A 164 4.92 -0.83 -8.11
C GLY A 164 5.27 0.38 -7.25
N ASP A 165 5.44 1.54 -7.89
CA ASP A 165 5.96 2.73 -7.23
C ASP A 165 4.91 3.33 -6.30
N VAL A 166 5.25 3.31 -5.00
CA VAL A 166 4.38 3.79 -3.95
C VAL A 166 4.27 5.31 -4.06
N GLN A 167 3.03 5.81 -4.14
CA GLN A 167 2.78 7.24 -4.10
C GLN A 167 3.01 7.74 -2.68
N GLN A 168 3.81 8.80 -2.53
CA GLN A 168 3.93 9.47 -1.24
C GLN A 168 2.57 10.06 -0.86
N ARG A 169 2.00 9.59 0.25
CA ARG A 169 0.76 10.12 0.85
C ARG A 169 1.03 10.59 2.27
N GLY A 170 0.18 11.50 2.74
CA GLY A 170 0.30 12.03 4.09
C GLY A 170 1.64 12.72 4.38
N ASN A 171 2.01 12.68 5.65
CA ASN A 171 3.14 13.40 6.24
C ASN A 171 4.36 12.50 6.50
N THR A 172 4.18 11.18 6.50
CA THR A 172 5.24 10.21 6.80
C THR A 172 5.99 9.83 5.53
N LYS A 173 7.32 9.97 5.51
CA LYS A 173 8.14 9.51 4.38
C LYS A 173 7.92 8.02 4.14
N ASN A 174 7.57 7.65 2.91
CA ASN A 174 7.56 6.25 2.51
C ASN A 174 8.99 5.76 2.20
N ASN A 175 9.51 4.82 3.00
CA ASN A 175 10.85 4.24 2.81
C ASN A 175 10.81 2.77 2.36
N ILE A 176 9.65 2.27 1.90
CA ILE A 176 9.47 0.85 1.52
C ILE A 176 10.51 0.42 0.48
N LYS A 177 10.76 1.27 -0.53
CA LYS A 177 11.77 1.01 -1.58
C LYS A 177 13.22 1.19 -1.11
N GLU A 178 13.45 1.92 -0.02
CA GLU A 178 14.79 2.01 0.59
C GLU A 178 15.12 0.74 1.37
N VAL A 179 14.12 0.17 2.06
CA VAL A 179 14.27 -1.09 2.82
C VAL A 179 14.21 -2.32 1.89
N PHE A 180 13.37 -2.27 0.85
CA PHE A 180 13.14 -3.37 -0.08
C PHE A 180 13.30 -2.91 -1.55
N PRO A 181 14.54 -2.65 -2.02
CA PRO A 181 14.79 -2.03 -3.32
C PRO A 181 14.22 -2.82 -4.51
N ASP A 182 14.37 -4.15 -4.51
CA ASP A 182 13.93 -5.02 -5.61
C ASP A 182 12.54 -5.64 -5.38
N SER A 183 11.75 -5.08 -4.46
CA SER A 183 10.43 -5.62 -4.14
C SER A 183 9.37 -5.30 -5.18
N LYS A 184 8.38 -6.20 -5.29
CA LYS A 184 7.07 -5.88 -5.88
C LYS A 184 6.15 -5.45 -4.75
N THR A 185 5.58 -4.25 -4.84
CA THR A 185 4.65 -3.72 -3.84
C THR A 185 3.25 -3.65 -4.43
N VAL A 186 2.26 -4.07 -3.66
CA VAL A 186 0.83 -3.92 -3.96
C VAL A 186 0.20 -3.10 -2.85
N GLU A 187 -0.39 -1.96 -3.20
CA GLU A 187 -1.14 -1.09 -2.29
C GLU A 187 -2.63 -1.32 -2.50
N PHE A 188 -3.36 -1.56 -1.40
CA PHE A 188 -4.81 -1.51 -1.32
C PHE A 188 -5.17 -0.18 -0.68
N TYR A 189 -5.69 0.76 -1.47
CA TYR A 189 -5.98 2.13 -1.04
C TYR A 189 -7.48 2.33 -0.85
N GLN A 190 -7.84 3.00 0.25
CA GLN A 190 -9.18 3.46 0.57
C GLN A 190 -9.17 4.98 0.68
N ASN A 191 -10.09 5.62 -0.04
CA ASN A 191 -10.34 7.04 0.04
C ASN A 191 -10.83 7.40 1.44
N GLY A 192 -10.43 8.56 1.92
CA GLY A 192 -11.06 9.15 3.09
C GLY A 192 -12.48 9.61 2.77
N THR A 193 -13.29 9.78 3.81
CA THR A 193 -14.66 10.23 3.72
C THR A 193 -14.75 11.75 3.84
N ASP A 194 -15.78 12.34 3.20
CA ASP A 194 -16.05 13.78 3.28
C ASP A 194 -16.23 14.28 4.71
N LYS A 195 -16.73 13.42 5.60
CA LYS A 195 -16.94 13.73 7.03
C LYS A 195 -15.66 14.21 7.71
N TYR A 196 -14.52 13.66 7.30
CA TYR A 196 -13.21 14.01 7.85
C TYR A 196 -12.34 14.75 6.83
N GLY A 197 -12.96 15.38 5.82
CA GLY A 197 -12.24 16.09 4.77
C GLY A 197 -11.27 15.19 3.98
N GLY A 198 -11.59 13.90 3.89
CA GLY A 198 -10.74 12.90 3.26
C GLY A 198 -9.53 12.49 4.08
N MET A 199 -9.37 12.94 5.34
CA MET A 199 -8.19 12.64 6.16
C MET A 199 -8.20 11.24 6.76
N ASP A 200 -9.33 10.55 6.82
CA ASP A 200 -9.47 9.16 7.26
C ASP A 200 -9.16 8.12 6.16
N TRP A 201 -8.36 8.50 5.16
CA TRP A 201 -7.86 7.57 4.14
C TRP A 201 -6.93 6.52 4.76
N ARG A 202 -6.88 5.34 4.14
CA ARG A 202 -6.07 4.21 4.62
C ARG A 202 -5.46 3.44 3.45
N SER A 203 -4.23 2.98 3.63
CA SER A 203 -3.50 2.10 2.71
C SER A 203 -3.01 0.86 3.44
N LEU A 204 -3.08 -0.29 2.76
CA LEU A 204 -2.38 -1.50 3.14
C LEU A 204 -1.42 -1.89 2.02
N TYR A 205 -0.13 -1.89 2.32
CA TYR A 205 0.93 -2.30 1.41
C TYR A 205 1.37 -3.74 1.71
N LEU A 206 1.36 -4.57 0.69
CA LEU A 206 1.93 -5.91 0.70
C LEU A 206 3.22 -5.88 -0.13
N VAL A 207 4.34 -6.18 0.53
CA VAL A 207 5.67 -6.12 -0.08
C VAL A 207 6.17 -7.54 -0.34
N PHE A 208 6.53 -7.82 -1.58
CA PHE A 208 7.00 -9.14 -2.00
C PHE A 208 8.45 -9.09 -2.49
N GLN A 209 9.25 -10.07 -2.09
CA GLN A 209 10.60 -10.31 -2.61
C GLN A 209 10.69 -11.73 -3.15
N GLN A 210 11.59 -11.94 -4.11
CA GLN A 210 11.91 -13.30 -4.53
C GLN A 210 12.83 -13.97 -3.49
N ASP A 211 12.57 -15.25 -3.22
CA ASP A 211 13.51 -16.10 -2.49
C ASP A 211 14.66 -16.60 -3.39
N ALA A 212 15.55 -17.41 -2.82
CA ALA A 212 16.70 -17.95 -3.55
C ALA A 212 16.31 -18.88 -4.72
N GLU A 213 15.08 -19.39 -4.74
CA GLU A 213 14.52 -20.21 -5.82
C GLU A 213 13.77 -19.37 -6.86
N GLY A 214 13.70 -18.05 -6.67
CA GLY A 214 13.01 -17.12 -7.56
C GLY A 214 11.51 -16.97 -7.29
N LYS A 215 10.97 -17.62 -6.25
CA LYS A 215 9.55 -17.58 -5.91
C LYS A 215 9.24 -16.31 -5.12
N LEU A 216 8.13 -15.66 -5.44
CA LEU A 216 7.66 -14.50 -4.67
C LEU A 216 7.23 -14.92 -3.25
N LYS A 217 7.68 -14.15 -2.26
CA LYS A 217 7.34 -14.31 -0.84
C LYS A 217 6.92 -12.98 -0.24
N LEU A 218 5.87 -12.99 0.56
CA LEU A 218 5.44 -11.85 1.35
C LEU A 218 6.51 -11.55 2.40
N SER A 219 7.08 -10.35 2.32
CA SER A 219 8.20 -9.90 3.14
C SER A 219 7.81 -8.82 4.14
N ALA A 220 6.80 -8.00 3.83
CA ALA A 220 6.26 -7.04 4.78
C ALA A 220 4.77 -6.75 4.61
N LEU A 221 4.10 -6.45 5.72
CA LEU A 221 2.84 -5.72 5.79
C LEU A 221 3.09 -4.33 6.35
N VAL A 222 2.71 -3.31 5.60
CA VAL A 222 2.90 -1.90 5.98
C VAL A 222 1.57 -1.18 5.86
N THR A 223 1.21 -0.36 6.86
CA THR A 223 0.02 0.51 6.77
C THR A 223 0.41 1.95 6.44
N GLY A 224 -0.46 2.64 5.71
CA GLY A 224 -0.42 4.09 5.52
C GLY A 224 -1.75 4.67 5.96
N GLU A 225 -1.70 5.76 6.71
CA GLU A 225 -2.87 6.53 7.11
C GLU A 225 -2.40 7.94 7.48
N TRP A 226 -3.34 8.87 7.53
CA TRP A 226 -3.05 10.19 8.06
C TRP A 226 -3.04 10.19 9.59
N THR A 227 -2.05 10.86 10.19
CA THR A 227 -1.78 10.72 11.62
C THR A 227 -1.66 12.05 12.41
N ILE A 228 -2.01 13.22 11.84
CA ILE A 228 -1.84 14.54 12.52
C ILE A 228 -3.11 15.40 12.57
#